data_AF-A0A849Y7K5-F1
#
_entry.id   AF-A0A849Y7K5-F1
#
_cell.length_a   1.000
_cell.length_b   1.000
_cell.length_c   1.000
_cell.angle_alpha   90.00
_cell.angle_beta   90.00
_cell.angle_gamma   90.00
#
_symmetry.space_group_name_H-M   'P 1'
#
loop_
_entity.id
_entity.type
_entity.pdbx_description
1 polymer ?
#
loop_
_entity_poly.entity_id
_entity_poly.type
_entity_poly.pdbx_seq_one_letter_code
_entity_poly.pdbx_strand_id
1 'polypeptide(L)'
;MPLFKIDEKKKPMVTLIAILAIVVSLISIFITQCERPPKVNLKPYLAVSEVLADETAKLLGPEGGPIVVIAFDTKATKMPTIEAQLDAFHAAIKKKGNITIAATEAVPMDKLAEMGPEMGLPSEFFHKALEQHGSAKAIVSFLGAPSLKDDEIAKLPPNIPKIVVFSSFGMGLKKLFDEQVIQVAIVPSTEPAQPSDTKPSTSREWFDRYYQVVTKENTDKLPH
;
A
#
# COMPACT_ATOMS: atom_id res chain seq x y z
N MET A 1 -11.20 -50.93 -40.64
CA MET A 1 -11.06 -49.51 -40.24
C MET A 1 -10.94 -48.70 -41.54
N PRO A 2 -12.01 -48.07 -42.05
CA PRO A 2 -11.94 -47.40 -43.35
C PRO A 2 -11.19 -46.08 -43.22
N LEU A 3 -10.09 -45.95 -43.97
CA LEU A 3 -9.37 -44.70 -44.19
C LEU A 3 -10.29 -43.75 -44.98
N PHE A 4 -10.68 -42.64 -44.36
CA PHE A 4 -11.43 -41.55 -44.99
C PHE A 4 -10.61 -41.00 -46.18
N LYS A 5 -10.85 -41.52 -47.40
CA LYS A 5 -10.24 -41.00 -48.63
C LYS A 5 -11.00 -39.76 -49.07
N ILE A 6 -10.43 -38.59 -48.80
CA ILE A 6 -10.95 -37.31 -49.31
C ILE A 6 -10.62 -37.24 -50.81
N ASP A 7 -11.66 -37.11 -51.63
CA ASP A 7 -11.60 -36.86 -53.07
C ASP A 7 -10.68 -35.66 -53.37
N GLU A 8 -9.73 -35.81 -54.30
CA GLU A 8 -8.70 -34.81 -54.63
C GLU A 8 -9.29 -33.42 -54.92
N LYS A 9 -10.48 -33.37 -55.54
CA LYS A 9 -11.16 -32.10 -55.85
C LYS A 9 -11.74 -31.39 -54.61
N LYS A 10 -11.96 -32.11 -53.50
CA LYS A 10 -12.57 -31.58 -52.27
C LYS A 10 -11.52 -31.23 -51.20
N LYS A 11 -10.29 -31.73 -51.34
CA LYS A 11 -9.16 -31.39 -50.46
C LYS A 11 -8.99 -29.88 -50.21
N PRO A 12 -8.97 -28.97 -51.22
CA PRO A 12 -8.80 -27.54 -50.96
C PRO A 12 -9.96 -26.93 -50.15
N MET A 13 -11.19 -27.40 -50.39
CA MET A 13 -12.38 -26.94 -49.67
C MET A 13 -12.35 -27.39 -48.20
N VAL A 14 -11.95 -28.64 -47.94
CA VAL A 14 -11.80 -29.17 -46.58
C VAL A 14 -10.69 -28.43 -45.83
N THR A 15 -9.56 -28.15 -46.49
CA THR A 15 -8.47 -27.36 -45.90
C THR A 15 -8.93 -25.95 -45.54
N LEU A 16 -9.69 -25.28 -46.42
CA LEU A 16 -10.21 -23.94 -46.15
C LEU A 16 -11.14 -23.92 -44.93
N ILE A 17 -12.04 -24.90 -44.82
CA ILE A 17 -12.97 -25.04 -43.69
C ILE A 17 -12.21 -25.29 -42.39
N ALA A 18 -11.19 -26.15 -42.41
CA ALA A 18 -10.37 -26.43 -41.24
C ALA A 18 -9.61 -25.19 -40.76
N ILE A 19 -9.02 -24.42 -41.68
CA ILE A 19 -8.33 -23.16 -41.36
C ILE A 19 -9.33 -22.17 -40.73
N LEU A 20 -10.52 -22.03 -41.33
CA LEU A 20 -11.55 -21.13 -40.81
C LEU A 20 -11.97 -21.52 -39.39
N ALA A 21 -12.16 -22.81 -39.14
CA ALA A 21 -12.52 -23.34 -37.82
C ALA A 21 -11.44 -23.07 -36.76
N ILE A 22 -10.16 -23.20 -37.13
CA ILE A 22 -9.03 -22.89 -36.25
C ILE A 22 -9.00 -21.39 -35.94
N VAL A 23 -9.14 -20.52 -36.95
CA VAL A 23 -9.13 -19.05 -36.75
C VAL A 23 -10.29 -18.62 -35.85
N VAL A 24 -11.50 -19.13 -36.07
CA VAL A 24 -12.66 -18.84 -35.23
C VAL A 24 -12.44 -19.32 -33.80
N SER A 25 -11.86 -20.52 -33.63
CA SER A 25 -11.55 -21.05 -32.30
C SER A 25 -10.51 -20.19 -31.58
N LEU A 26 -9.47 -19.72 -32.27
CA LEU A 26 -8.45 -18.84 -31.68
C LEU A 26 -9.02 -17.47 -31.30
N ILE A 27 -9.88 -16.90 -32.14
CA ILE A 27 -10.59 -15.63 -31.82
C ILE A 27 -11.51 -15.83 -30.62
N SER A 28 -12.25 -16.93 -30.57
CA SER A 28 -13.12 -17.23 -29.43
C SER A 28 -12.31 -17.37 -28.15
N ILE A 29 -11.22 -18.14 -28.17
CA ILE A 29 -10.31 -18.29 -27.02
C ILE A 29 -9.74 -16.94 -26.60
N PHE A 30 -9.30 -16.11 -27.55
CA PHE A 30 -8.78 -14.78 -27.24
C PHE A 30 -9.84 -13.90 -26.56
N ILE A 31 -11.09 -13.92 -27.03
CA ILE A 31 -12.18 -13.13 -26.44
C ILE A 31 -12.60 -13.68 -25.07
N THR A 32 -12.63 -15.01 -24.89
CA THR A 32 -13.13 -15.64 -23.64
C THR A 32 -12.06 -15.85 -22.58
N GLN A 33 -10.79 -16.01 -22.95
CA GLN A 33 -9.69 -16.30 -22.01
C GLN A 33 -8.76 -15.12 -21.79
N CYS A 34 -8.70 -14.13 -22.68
CA CYS A 34 -8.16 -12.81 -22.34
C CYS A 34 -9.24 -11.96 -21.68
N GLU A 35 -9.89 -12.50 -20.64
CA GLU A 35 -10.63 -11.67 -19.71
C GLU A 35 -9.68 -10.59 -19.18
N ARG A 36 -10.10 -9.33 -19.29
CA ARG A 36 -9.35 -8.21 -18.75
C ARG A 36 -9.02 -8.54 -17.29
N PRO A 37 -7.76 -8.35 -16.84
CA PRO A 37 -7.39 -8.67 -15.47
C PRO A 37 -8.38 -8.02 -14.51
N PRO A 38 -8.82 -8.74 -13.45
CA PRO A 38 -9.81 -8.22 -12.53
C PRO A 38 -9.38 -6.83 -12.06
N LYS A 39 -10.26 -5.83 -12.22
CA LYS A 39 -9.96 -4.46 -11.81
C LYS A 39 -9.74 -4.45 -10.30
N VAL A 40 -8.51 -4.20 -9.88
CA VAL A 40 -8.17 -4.03 -8.45
C VAL A 40 -9.04 -2.91 -7.88
N ASN A 41 -9.78 -3.20 -6.81
CA ASN A 41 -10.57 -2.19 -6.12
C ASN A 41 -9.63 -1.32 -5.28
N LEU A 42 -9.31 -0.12 -5.77
CA LEU A 42 -8.39 0.80 -5.11
C LEU A 42 -9.00 1.50 -3.89
N LYS A 43 -10.33 1.50 -3.73
CA LYS A 43 -11.02 2.29 -2.70
C LYS A 43 -10.50 2.10 -1.27
N PRO A 44 -10.24 0.87 -0.79
CA PRO A 44 -9.68 0.68 0.55
C PRO A 44 -8.30 1.34 0.72
N TYR A 45 -7.45 1.28 -0.30
CA TYR A 45 -6.11 1.88 -0.27
C TYR A 45 -6.16 3.42 -0.28
N LEU A 46 -7.05 3.99 -1.09
CA LEU A 46 -7.28 5.45 -1.12
C LEU A 46 -7.83 5.94 0.22
N ALA A 47 -8.74 5.18 0.82
CA ALA A 47 -9.31 5.48 2.13
C ALA A 47 -8.24 5.49 3.24
N VAL A 48 -7.32 4.51 3.23
CA VAL A 48 -6.17 4.51 4.14
C VAL A 48 -5.33 5.77 3.99
N SER A 49 -5.01 6.17 2.76
CA SER A 49 -4.22 7.38 2.52
C SER A 49 -4.89 8.65 3.01
N GLU A 50 -6.20 8.79 2.81
CA GLU A 50 -6.94 9.94 3.30
C GLU A 50 -6.95 9.98 4.82
N VAL A 51 -7.20 8.85 5.50
CA VAL A 51 -7.17 8.78 6.97
C VAL A 51 -5.75 8.99 7.51
N LEU A 52 -4.72 8.46 6.84
CA LEU A 52 -3.32 8.69 7.23
C LEU A 52 -2.97 10.19 7.19
N ALA A 53 -3.46 10.90 6.16
CA ALA A 53 -3.29 12.34 6.06
C ALA A 53 -4.07 13.10 7.15
N ASP A 54 -5.28 12.64 7.49
CA ASP A 54 -6.11 13.21 8.56
C ASP A 54 -5.45 13.05 9.93
N GLU A 55 -4.97 11.86 10.26
CA GLU A 55 -4.27 11.59 11.53
C GLU A 55 -2.93 12.34 11.60
N THR A 56 -2.20 12.45 10.48
CA THR A 56 -1.00 13.29 10.40
C THR A 56 -1.32 14.75 10.71
N ALA A 57 -2.41 15.28 10.14
CA ALA A 57 -2.82 16.66 10.39
C ALA A 57 -3.29 16.88 11.83
N LYS A 58 -4.03 15.92 12.39
CA LYS A 58 -4.46 15.95 13.79
C LYS A 58 -3.26 15.96 14.74
N LEU A 59 -2.23 15.17 14.43
CA LEU A 59 -1.02 15.05 15.23
C LEU A 59 -0.15 16.32 15.20
N LEU A 60 -0.09 16.99 14.04
CA LEU A 60 0.64 18.26 13.88
C LEU A 60 -0.17 19.48 14.35
N GLY A 61 -1.48 19.32 14.55
CA GLY A 61 -2.36 20.38 15.00
C GLY A 61 -2.46 21.55 14.00
N PRO A 62 -2.92 22.73 14.45
CA PRO A 62 -3.13 23.89 13.58
C PRO A 62 -1.81 24.45 13.01
N GLU A 63 -0.69 24.28 13.72
CA GLU A 63 0.62 24.77 13.30
C GLU A 63 1.13 24.05 12.03
N GLY A 64 0.81 22.76 11.89
CA GLY A 64 1.20 21.97 10.72
C GLY A 64 2.72 21.88 10.56
N GLY A 65 3.20 22.00 9.32
CA GLY A 65 4.63 22.04 8.99
C GLY A 65 5.08 21.00 7.96
N PRO A 66 6.41 20.93 7.72
CA PRO A 66 6.99 20.02 6.74
C PRO A 66 6.92 18.56 7.19
N ILE A 67 6.58 17.66 6.29
CA ILE A 67 6.60 16.21 6.50
C ILE A 67 7.47 15.52 5.46
N VAL A 68 7.99 14.35 5.83
CA VAL A 68 8.66 13.43 4.91
C VAL A 68 7.77 12.22 4.71
N VAL A 69 7.59 11.81 3.47
CA VAL A 69 6.85 10.58 3.13
C VAL A 69 7.86 9.51 2.72
N ILE A 70 7.74 8.29 3.23
CA ILE A 70 8.59 7.16 2.86
C ILE A 70 7.73 6.04 2.27
N ALA A 71 8.09 5.58 1.08
CA ALA A 71 7.37 4.54 0.36
C ALA A 71 8.28 3.77 -0.62
N PHE A 72 7.78 2.70 -1.21
CA PHE A 72 8.54 1.95 -2.22
C PHE A 72 8.79 2.76 -3.48
N ASP A 73 9.94 2.53 -4.12
CA ASP A 73 10.25 3.05 -5.45
C ASP A 73 9.47 2.30 -6.53
N THR A 74 8.50 2.98 -7.14
CA THR A 74 7.69 2.43 -8.23
C THR A 74 8.22 2.79 -9.63
N LYS A 75 9.37 3.48 -9.73
CA LYS A 75 9.94 3.89 -11.03
C LYS A 75 10.44 2.69 -11.83
N ALA A 76 11.12 1.76 -11.16
CA ALA A 76 11.68 0.57 -11.80
C ALA A 76 10.62 -0.53 -12.02
N THR A 77 9.64 -0.64 -11.11
CA THR A 77 8.55 -1.61 -11.20
C THR A 77 7.22 -0.92 -10.92
N LYS A 78 6.36 -0.88 -11.94
CA LYS A 78 5.05 -0.23 -11.82
C LYS A 78 4.16 -0.96 -10.83
N MET A 79 3.74 -0.24 -9.79
CA MET A 79 2.83 -0.73 -8.77
C MET A 79 1.65 0.24 -8.64
N PRO A 80 0.61 0.09 -9.49
CA PRO A 80 -0.50 1.06 -9.56
C PRO A 80 -1.20 1.32 -8.23
N THR A 81 -1.26 0.30 -7.35
CA THR A 81 -1.85 0.45 -6.02
C THR A 81 -1.03 1.39 -5.13
N ILE A 82 0.29 1.27 -5.13
CA ILE A 82 1.19 2.14 -4.35
C ILE A 82 1.18 3.56 -4.92
N GLU A 83 1.24 3.69 -6.25
CA GLU A 83 1.18 4.99 -6.92
C GLU A 83 -0.14 5.70 -6.59
N ALA A 84 -1.28 5.01 -6.73
CA ALA A 84 -2.59 5.57 -6.39
C ALA A 84 -2.72 5.91 -4.90
N GLN A 85 -2.13 5.10 -4.02
CA GLN A 85 -2.12 5.34 -2.58
C GLN A 85 -1.31 6.61 -2.24
N LEU A 86 -0.13 6.78 -2.82
CA LEU A 86 0.70 7.99 -2.62
C LEU A 86 0.04 9.24 -3.19
N ASP A 87 -0.52 9.15 -4.40
CA ASP A 87 -1.23 10.28 -5.01
C ASP A 87 -2.43 10.73 -4.18
N ALA A 88 -3.18 9.78 -3.61
CA ALA A 88 -4.29 10.08 -2.71
C ALA A 88 -3.82 10.77 -1.42
N PHE A 89 -2.72 10.31 -0.84
CA PHE A 89 -2.14 10.92 0.35
C PHE A 89 -1.65 12.35 0.06
N HIS A 90 -0.92 12.55 -1.04
CA HIS A 90 -0.47 13.86 -1.48
C HIS A 90 -1.64 14.82 -1.71
N ALA A 91 -2.70 14.35 -2.37
CA ALA A 91 -3.91 15.14 -2.59
C ALA A 91 -4.61 15.50 -1.27
N ALA A 92 -4.69 14.56 -0.32
CA ALA A 92 -5.30 14.79 0.99
C ALA A 92 -4.50 15.79 1.83
N ILE A 93 -3.17 15.66 1.90
CA ILE A 93 -2.28 16.62 2.59
C ILE A 93 -2.39 18.01 1.98
N LYS A 94 -2.40 18.12 0.64
CA LYS A 94 -2.56 19.41 -0.05
C LYS A 94 -3.85 20.13 0.33
N LYS A 95 -4.94 19.39 0.58
CA LYS A 95 -6.23 19.96 1.03
C LYS A 95 -6.18 20.52 2.46
N LYS A 96 -5.23 20.10 3.30
CA LYS A 96 -5.07 20.60 4.67
C LYS A 96 -4.56 22.03 4.74
N GLY A 97 -3.73 22.42 3.76
CA GLY A 97 -3.25 23.80 3.59
C GLY A 97 -2.16 24.26 4.57
N ASN A 98 -2.05 23.63 5.75
CA ASN A 98 -1.03 23.95 6.77
C ASN A 98 0.14 22.94 6.82
N ILE A 99 0.12 21.89 5.98
CA ILE A 99 1.15 20.85 5.93
C ILE A 99 1.80 20.86 4.55
N THR A 100 3.13 20.75 4.52
CA THR A 100 3.91 20.67 3.28
C THR A 100 4.68 19.37 3.22
N ILE A 101 4.75 18.76 2.04
CA ILE A 101 5.59 17.57 1.82
C ILE A 101 6.97 18.07 1.42
N ALA A 102 7.93 17.99 2.35
CA ALA A 102 9.30 18.44 2.11
C ALA A 102 10.06 17.47 1.21
N ALA A 103 9.83 16.17 1.38
CA ALA A 103 10.42 15.12 0.55
C ALA A 103 9.55 13.87 0.50
N THR A 104 9.77 13.08 -0.55
CA THR A 104 9.28 11.72 -0.66
C THR A 104 10.48 10.81 -0.89
N GLU A 105 10.87 10.07 0.13
CA GLU A 105 11.96 9.11 0.09
C GLU A 105 11.47 7.79 -0.48
N ALA A 106 12.17 7.30 -1.50
CA ALA A 106 11.84 6.06 -2.17
C ALA A 106 12.77 4.94 -1.68
N VAL A 107 12.19 3.84 -1.23
CA VAL A 107 12.90 2.63 -0.83
C VAL A 107 12.90 1.65 -2.00
N PRO A 108 14.06 1.24 -2.52
CA PRO A 108 14.16 0.25 -3.58
C PRO A 108 13.48 -1.08 -3.24
N MET A 109 12.84 -1.72 -4.23
CA MET A 109 12.09 -2.96 -4.00
C MET A 109 12.97 -4.18 -3.65
N ASP A 110 14.24 -4.19 -4.03
CA ASP A 110 15.21 -5.22 -3.65
C ASP A 110 15.52 -5.19 -2.15
N LYS A 111 15.24 -4.06 -1.47
CA LYS A 111 15.29 -3.92 -0.01
C LYS A 111 14.09 -4.52 0.71
N LEU A 112 13.10 -5.05 0.00
CA LEU A 112 11.96 -5.76 0.60
C LEU A 112 12.42 -6.92 1.51
N ALA A 113 13.47 -7.64 1.12
CA ALA A 113 14.03 -8.73 1.92
C ALA A 113 14.63 -8.26 3.25
N GLU A 114 15.00 -6.98 3.35
CA GLU A 114 15.60 -6.36 4.54
C GLU A 114 14.55 -5.77 5.50
N MET A 115 13.27 -5.75 5.13
CA MET A 115 12.17 -5.28 5.99
C MET A 115 11.94 -6.16 7.23
N GLY A 116 12.68 -7.28 7.34
CA GLY A 116 12.69 -8.16 8.49
C GLY A 116 11.37 -8.91 8.70
N PRO A 117 11.28 -9.73 9.75
CA PRO A 117 10.06 -10.49 10.06
C PRO A 117 8.89 -9.57 10.43
N GLU A 118 9.16 -8.36 10.92
CA GLU A 118 8.15 -7.36 11.27
C GLU A 118 7.58 -6.64 10.04
N MET A 119 8.17 -6.83 8.85
CA MET A 119 7.77 -6.23 7.58
C MET A 119 7.60 -4.70 7.70
N GLY A 120 8.63 -4.06 8.25
CA GLY A 120 8.67 -2.63 8.57
C GLY A 120 9.67 -1.83 7.72
N LEU A 121 9.71 -0.51 7.94
CA LEU A 121 10.68 0.40 7.33
C LEU A 121 12.09 0.00 7.80
N PRO A 122 13.04 -0.34 6.89
CA PRO A 122 14.39 -0.68 7.32
C PRO A 122 15.05 0.50 8.05
N SER A 123 15.78 0.21 9.14
CA SER A 123 16.32 1.25 10.04
C SER A 123 17.21 2.25 9.32
N GLU A 124 17.99 1.81 8.33
CA GLU A 124 18.86 2.67 7.53
C GLU A 124 18.10 3.82 6.84
N PHE A 125 16.91 3.57 6.31
CA PHE A 125 16.08 4.59 5.66
C PHE A 125 15.45 5.52 6.68
N PHE A 126 15.10 5.01 7.86
CA PHE A 126 14.61 5.84 8.95
C PHE A 126 15.69 6.80 9.47
N HIS A 127 16.89 6.29 9.75
CA HIS A 127 18.02 7.12 10.19
C HIS A 127 18.42 8.15 9.12
N LYS A 128 18.50 7.74 7.85
CA LYS A 128 18.74 8.65 6.73
C LYS A 128 17.69 9.76 6.66
N ALA A 129 16.41 9.44 6.85
CA ALA A 129 15.36 10.45 6.86
C ALA A 129 15.51 11.44 8.02
N LEU A 130 15.89 10.98 9.21
CA LEU A 130 16.19 11.85 10.35
C LEU A 130 17.37 12.79 10.07
N GLU A 131 18.44 12.28 9.45
CA GLU A 131 19.65 13.06 9.14
C GLU A 131 19.41 14.10 8.04
N GLN A 132 18.70 13.72 6.97
CA GLN A 132 18.52 14.57 5.80
C GLN A 132 17.40 15.59 5.98
N HIS A 133 16.42 15.29 6.83
CA HIS A 133 15.21 16.10 6.97
C HIS A 133 14.99 16.53 8.43
N GLY A 134 16.03 17.05 9.07
CA GLY A 134 15.98 17.50 10.47
C GLY A 134 14.96 18.62 10.78
N SER A 135 14.42 19.30 9.76
CA SER A 135 13.33 20.28 9.91
C SER A 135 11.93 19.68 9.87
N ALA A 136 11.79 18.40 9.49
CA ALA A 136 10.52 17.72 9.40
C ALA A 136 9.82 17.64 10.75
N LYS A 137 8.52 17.93 10.75
CA LYS A 137 7.65 17.81 11.92
C LYS A 137 7.04 16.41 12.04
N ALA A 138 6.88 15.71 10.91
CA ALA A 138 6.51 14.32 10.89
C ALA A 138 7.20 13.52 9.78
N ILE A 139 7.36 12.22 10.02
CA ILE A 139 7.70 11.20 9.05
C ILE A 139 6.49 10.28 8.89
N VAL A 140 6.03 10.11 7.66
CA VAL A 140 4.90 9.26 7.30
C VAL A 140 5.42 8.08 6.50
N SER A 141 5.32 6.88 7.05
CA SER A 141 5.82 5.65 6.40
C SER A 141 4.68 4.80 5.87
N PHE A 142 4.72 4.47 4.57
CA PHE A 142 3.84 3.48 3.93
C PHE A 142 4.41 2.05 4.01
N LEU A 143 5.58 1.89 4.64
CA LEU A 143 6.32 0.63 4.73
C LEU A 143 6.23 -0.01 6.11
N GLY A 144 5.32 0.46 6.97
CA GLY A 144 5.27 0.08 8.37
C GLY A 144 6.19 0.91 9.26
N ALA A 145 6.36 0.45 10.50
CA ALA A 145 7.18 1.13 11.50
C ALA A 145 8.68 0.86 11.30
N PRO A 146 9.57 1.74 11.79
CA PRO A 146 11.00 1.53 11.67
C PRO A 146 11.44 0.29 12.48
N SER A 147 12.15 -0.62 11.82
CA SER A 147 12.67 -1.84 12.42
C SER A 147 13.92 -1.54 13.25
N LEU A 148 13.75 -1.07 14.48
CA LEU A 148 14.85 -0.62 15.36
C LEU A 148 15.18 -1.62 16.47
N LYS A 149 16.47 -1.81 16.73
CA LYS A 149 16.99 -2.52 17.90
C LYS A 149 16.95 -1.64 19.15
N ASP A 150 17.03 -2.28 20.33
CA ASP A 150 17.03 -1.56 21.62
C ASP A 150 18.13 -0.50 21.72
N ASP A 151 19.32 -0.83 21.22
CA ASP A 151 20.44 0.10 21.26
C ASP A 151 20.29 1.25 20.25
N GLU A 152 19.55 1.06 19.16
CA GLU A 152 19.20 2.11 18.20
C GLU A 152 18.14 3.05 18.80
N ILE A 153 17.10 2.49 19.45
CA ILE A 153 16.07 3.27 20.14
C ILE A 153 16.70 4.15 21.22
N ALA A 154 17.61 3.59 22.03
CA ALA A 154 18.30 4.33 23.09
C ALA A 154 19.20 5.47 22.58
N LYS A 155 19.60 5.44 21.31
CA LYS A 155 20.44 6.47 20.67
C LYS A 155 19.62 7.50 19.88
N LEU A 156 18.30 7.36 19.83
CA LEU A 156 17.47 8.32 19.11
C LEU A 156 17.60 9.73 19.72
N PRO A 157 17.63 10.79 18.89
CA PRO A 157 17.59 12.15 19.39
C PRO A 157 16.35 12.38 20.27
N PRO A 158 16.42 13.23 21.31
CA PRO A 158 15.29 13.48 22.20
C PRO A 158 14.08 14.14 21.49
N ASN A 159 14.31 14.78 20.35
CA ASN A 159 13.29 15.49 19.58
C ASN A 159 13.24 14.99 18.13
N ILE A 160 12.90 13.71 17.95
CA ILE A 160 12.59 13.19 16.61
C ILE A 160 11.26 13.76 16.08
N PRO A 161 11.09 13.85 14.75
CA PRO A 161 9.79 14.13 14.14
C PRO A 161 8.74 13.12 14.61
N LYS A 162 7.47 13.53 14.59
CA LYS A 162 6.37 12.61 14.86
C LYS A 162 6.32 11.51 13.79
N ILE A 163 6.17 10.25 14.18
CA ILE A 163 6.10 9.12 13.25
C ILE A 163 4.67 8.61 13.16
N VAL A 164 4.16 8.60 11.93
CA VAL A 164 2.86 8.08 11.55
C VAL A 164 3.08 6.98 10.52
N VAL A 165 2.51 5.80 10.75
CA VAL A 165 2.81 4.63 9.91
C VAL A 165 1.54 3.99 9.37
N PHE A 166 1.58 3.55 8.13
CA PHE A 166 0.68 2.52 7.62
C PHE A 166 1.45 1.20 7.65
N SER A 167 0.96 0.23 8.43
CA SER A 167 1.57 -1.08 8.55
C SER A 167 0.57 -2.15 8.12
N SER A 168 1.01 -3.03 7.23
CA SER A 168 0.18 -4.18 6.81
C SER A 168 0.06 -5.24 7.92
N PHE A 169 0.90 -5.15 8.95
CA PHE A 169 0.97 -6.08 10.07
C PHE A 169 1.12 -5.33 11.41
N GLY A 170 0.74 -5.96 12.52
CA GLY A 170 0.80 -5.36 13.87
C GLY A 170 2.06 -5.67 14.67
N MET A 171 2.97 -6.48 14.14
CA MET A 171 4.14 -6.99 14.86
C MET A 171 5.10 -5.86 15.25
N GLY A 172 5.71 -5.95 16.44
CA GLY A 172 6.72 -4.99 16.92
C GLY A 172 6.17 -3.61 17.33
N LEU A 173 4.95 -3.24 16.92
CA LEU A 173 4.40 -1.89 17.11
C LEU A 173 4.21 -1.51 18.58
N LYS A 174 3.81 -2.47 19.44
CA LYS A 174 3.57 -2.20 20.87
C LYS A 174 4.79 -1.59 21.55
N LYS A 175 5.97 -2.16 21.31
CA LYS A 175 7.23 -1.67 21.87
C LYS A 175 7.52 -0.24 21.40
N LEU A 176 7.31 0.05 20.12
CA LEU A 176 7.55 1.39 19.57
C LEU A 176 6.57 2.44 20.11
N PHE A 177 5.35 2.07 20.48
CA PHE A 177 4.43 2.95 21.21
C PHE A 177 4.86 3.15 22.67
N ASP A 178 5.27 2.08 23.35
CA ASP A 178 5.72 2.13 24.75
C ASP A 178 6.94 3.07 24.90
N GLU A 179 7.90 2.95 23.98
CA GLU A 179 9.10 3.79 23.85
C GLU A 179 8.83 5.16 23.18
N GLN A 180 7.58 5.45 22.81
CA GLN A 180 7.14 6.71 22.18
C GLN A 180 7.84 7.05 20.86
N VAL A 181 8.42 6.05 20.19
CA VAL A 181 9.04 6.21 18.86
C VAL A 181 7.97 6.55 17.83
N ILE A 182 6.85 5.81 17.83
CA ILE A 182 5.70 6.06 16.95
C ILE A 182 4.52 6.64 17.74
N GLN A 183 3.71 7.48 17.08
CA GLN A 183 2.54 8.09 17.72
C GLN A 183 1.22 7.62 17.11
N VAL A 184 1.22 7.22 15.83
CA VAL A 184 0.03 6.68 15.16
C VAL A 184 0.44 5.54 14.23
N ALA A 185 -0.34 4.46 14.27
CA ALA A 185 -0.28 3.37 13.30
C ALA A 185 -1.65 3.09 12.72
N ILE A 186 -1.74 3.01 11.39
CA ILE A 186 -2.88 2.44 10.69
C ILE A 186 -2.55 0.98 10.39
N VAL A 187 -3.39 0.07 10.91
CA VAL A 187 -3.23 -1.38 10.77
C VAL A 187 -4.53 -2.00 10.28
N PRO A 188 -4.51 -3.23 9.73
CA PRO A 188 -5.74 -3.97 9.47
C PRO A 188 -6.60 -4.10 10.72
N SER A 189 -7.92 -4.03 10.53
CA SER A 189 -8.86 -4.29 11.62
C SER A 189 -8.79 -5.76 12.06
N THR A 190 -8.77 -5.99 13.37
CA THR A 190 -8.88 -7.34 13.96
C THR A 190 -10.33 -7.81 14.01
N GLU A 191 -11.28 -6.89 13.94
CA GLU A 191 -12.69 -7.23 13.86
C GLU A 191 -13.02 -7.75 12.46
N PRO A 192 -13.70 -8.90 12.33
CA PRO A 192 -14.18 -9.37 11.05
C PRO A 192 -15.02 -8.26 10.41
N ALA A 193 -14.73 -7.92 9.16
CA ALA A 193 -15.55 -6.98 8.41
C ALA A 193 -17.00 -7.48 8.47
N GLN A 194 -17.85 -6.80 9.24
CA GLN A 194 -19.23 -7.24 9.37
C GLN A 194 -19.84 -7.28 7.97
N PRO A 195 -20.54 -8.37 7.60
CA PRO A 195 -21.30 -8.40 6.36
C PRO A 195 -22.42 -7.35 6.48
N SER A 196 -22.08 -6.13 6.11
CA SER A 196 -23.01 -5.03 5.97
C SER A 196 -23.60 -5.15 4.57
N ASP A 197 -24.92 -5.29 4.51
CA ASP A 197 -25.69 -5.23 3.26
C ASP A 197 -25.49 -3.90 2.52
N THR A 198 -24.97 -2.88 3.23
CA THR A 198 -24.65 -1.57 2.69
C THR A 198 -23.21 -1.51 2.20
N LYS A 199 -23.05 -1.26 0.90
CA LYS A 199 -21.73 -1.00 0.31
C LYS A 199 -21.17 0.34 0.84
N PRO A 200 -19.89 0.42 1.25
CA PRO A 200 -19.31 1.66 1.73
C PRO A 200 -19.37 2.75 0.66
N SER A 201 -19.86 3.91 1.07
CA SER A 201 -20.10 5.08 0.25
C SER A 201 -19.03 6.16 0.44
N THR A 202 -18.47 6.27 1.66
CA THR A 202 -17.43 7.26 1.99
C THR A 202 -16.06 6.62 2.20
N SER A 203 -14.99 7.41 2.07
CA SER A 203 -13.63 6.95 2.39
C SER A 203 -13.51 6.47 3.83
N ARG A 204 -14.19 7.13 4.78
CA ARG A 204 -14.18 6.71 6.18
C ARG A 204 -14.84 5.34 6.37
N GLU A 205 -15.97 5.09 5.71
CA GLU A 205 -16.62 3.77 5.76
C GLU A 205 -15.78 2.68 5.08
N TRP A 206 -15.06 3.01 4.00
CA TRP A 206 -14.09 2.11 3.39
C TRP A 206 -12.92 1.82 4.35
N PHE A 207 -12.46 2.82 5.09
CA PHE A 207 -11.41 2.66 6.09
C PHE A 207 -11.86 1.77 7.25
N ASP A 208 -12.95 2.14 7.92
CA ASP A 208 -13.44 1.46 9.14
C ASP A 208 -13.80 -0.01 8.90
N ARG A 209 -14.07 -0.39 7.64
CA ARG A 209 -14.33 -1.78 7.26
C ARG A 209 -13.08 -2.66 7.29
N TYR A 210 -11.91 -2.12 6.98
CA TYR A 210 -10.70 -2.91 6.73
C TYR A 210 -9.53 -2.54 7.62
N TYR A 211 -9.56 -1.35 8.22
CA TYR A 211 -8.45 -0.75 8.93
C TYR A 211 -8.92 -0.06 10.20
N GLN A 212 -7.97 0.18 11.09
CA GLN A 212 -8.18 0.90 12.33
C GLN A 212 -6.97 1.78 12.64
N VAL A 213 -7.22 2.83 13.42
CA VAL A 213 -6.17 3.71 13.96
C VAL A 213 -5.78 3.22 15.35
N VAL A 214 -4.49 2.98 15.52
CA VAL A 214 -3.86 2.62 16.79
C VAL A 214 -2.93 3.73 17.24
N THR A 215 -3.03 4.05 18.52
CA THR A 215 -2.22 5.01 19.26
C THR A 215 -1.79 4.36 20.58
N LYS A 216 -1.00 5.08 21.39
CA LYS A 216 -0.54 4.57 22.69
C LYS A 216 -1.71 4.16 23.60
N GLU A 217 -2.84 4.83 23.49
CA GLU A 217 -4.02 4.65 24.34
C GLU A 217 -4.82 3.37 24.03
N ASN A 218 -4.60 2.72 22.87
CA ASN A 218 -5.38 1.57 22.44
C ASN A 218 -4.52 0.46 21.79
N THR A 219 -3.29 0.28 22.29
CA THR A 219 -2.36 -0.75 21.79
C THR A 219 -2.87 -2.18 21.97
N ASP A 220 -3.87 -2.39 22.81
CA ASP A 220 -4.62 -3.65 22.95
C ASP A 220 -5.36 -4.07 21.68
N LYS A 221 -5.58 -3.13 20.74
CA LYS A 221 -6.24 -3.38 19.45
C LYS A 221 -5.30 -3.82 18.33
N LEU A 222 -3.99 -3.91 18.59
CA LEU A 222 -3.02 -4.35 17.59
C LEU A 222 -3.32 -5.80 17.14
N PRO A 223 -3.22 -6.11 15.84
CA PRO A 223 -3.33 -7.49 15.39
C PRO A 223 -2.16 -8.32 15.93
N HIS A 224 -2.50 -9.48 16.48
CA HIS A 224 -1.56 -10.46 17.05
C HIS A 224 -0.71 -11.15 15.98
#